data_AF-A0A7C2VYU6-F1
#
_entry.id   AF-A0A7C2VYU6-F1
#
_cell.length_a   1.000
_cell.length_b   1.000
_cell.length_c   1.000
_cell.angle_alpha   90.00
_cell.angle_beta   90.00
_cell.angle_gamma   90.00
#
_symmetry.space_group_name_H-M   'P 1'
#
loop_
_entity.id
_entity.type
_entity.pdbx_description
1 polymer ?
#
loop_
_entity_poly.entity_id
_entity_poly.type
_entity_poly.pdbx_seq_one_letter_code
_entity_poly.pdbx_strand_id
1 'polypeptide(L)'
;MPFLERVAPDVLDGIREGVKKGRFEIILDTWSFSLASMHTENEFDLQHSLAVTRLRDVFERTPEGYFPQEGAYHPSPYLLSKNAVKFLLLSYFQTREFERRIAGTLGFTLLRATSPLKCLL
;
A
#
# COMPACT_ATOMS: atom_id res chain seq x y z
N MET A 1 0.20 -4.90 -17.00
CA MET A 1 1.63 -5.21 -16.85
C MET A 1 2.15 -5.80 -18.15
N PRO A 2 2.17 -5.01 -19.24
CA PRO A 2 2.49 -5.55 -20.57
C PRO A 2 3.92 -6.09 -20.67
N PHE A 3 4.83 -5.54 -19.86
CA PHE A 3 6.21 -6.00 -19.79
C PHE A 3 6.30 -7.44 -19.25
N LEU A 4 5.76 -7.72 -18.06
CA LEU A 4 5.79 -9.05 -17.44
C LEU A 4 5.02 -10.09 -18.28
N GLU A 5 3.87 -9.70 -18.85
CA GLU A 5 3.11 -10.55 -19.77
C GLU A 5 3.95 -10.99 -20.98
N ARG A 6 4.93 -10.18 -21.40
CA ARG A 6 5.83 -10.49 -22.51
C ARG A 6 7.08 -11.26 -22.10
N VAL A 7 7.70 -10.90 -20.97
CA VAL A 7 9.03 -11.41 -20.61
C VAL A 7 9.01 -12.59 -19.65
N ALA A 8 7.96 -12.72 -18.84
CA ALA A 8 7.84 -13.75 -17.80
C ALA A 8 6.36 -14.10 -17.53
N PRO A 9 5.63 -14.60 -18.55
CA PRO A 9 4.21 -14.91 -18.41
C PRO A 9 3.94 -16.02 -17.37
N ASP A 10 4.83 -17.00 -17.27
CA ASP A 10 4.77 -18.11 -16.31
C ASP A 10 4.90 -17.62 -14.85
N VAL A 11 5.77 -16.64 -14.61
CA VAL A 11 5.89 -15.99 -13.30
C VAL A 11 4.60 -15.26 -12.96
N LEU A 12 4.03 -14.52 -13.91
CA LEU A 12 2.78 -13.79 -13.69
C LEU A 12 1.62 -14.75 -13.39
N ASP A 13 1.53 -15.88 -14.08
CA ASP A 13 0.53 -16.92 -13.82
C ASP A 13 0.73 -17.56 -12.45
N GLY A 14 1.98 -17.81 -12.04
CA GLY A 14 2.31 -18.26 -10.68
C GLY A 14 1.85 -17.27 -9.60
N ILE A 15 2.06 -15.97 -9.83
CA ILE A 15 1.60 -14.92 -8.91
C ILE A 15 0.07 -14.90 -8.86
N ARG A 16 -0.62 -14.90 -10.01
CA ARG A 16 -2.09 -14.93 -10.09
C ARG A 16 -2.67 -16.12 -9.32
N GLU A 17 -2.11 -17.31 -9.50
CA GLU A 17 -2.56 -18.50 -8.81
C GLU A 17 -2.29 -18.42 -7.30
N GLY A 18 -1.15 -17.85 -6.90
CA GLY A 18 -0.83 -17.58 -5.51
C GLY A 18 -1.82 -16.62 -4.84
N VAL A 19 -2.21 -15.55 -5.54
CA VAL A 19 -3.24 -14.59 -5.08
C VAL A 19 -4.61 -15.28 -4.98
N LYS A 20 -5.02 -16.05 -6.01
CA LYS A 20 -6.29 -16.78 -6.02
C LYS A 20 -6.41 -17.76 -4.84
N LYS A 21 -5.29 -18.42 -4.50
CA LYS A 21 -5.19 -19.34 -3.36
C LYS A 21 -5.02 -18.65 -2.00
N GLY A 22 -4.97 -17.32 -1.94
CA GLY A 22 -4.73 -16.56 -0.71
C GLY A 22 -3.34 -16.74 -0.13
N ARG A 23 -2.36 -17.19 -0.94
CA ARG A 23 -0.95 -17.31 -0.53
C ARG A 23 -0.21 -15.98 -0.63
N PHE A 24 -0.64 -15.11 -1.55
CA PHE A 24 -0.07 -13.78 -1.75
C PHE A 24 -1.15 -12.72 -1.55
N GLU A 25 -0.77 -11.68 -0.82
CA GLU A 25 -1.54 -10.45 -0.69
C GLU A 25 -1.03 -9.43 -1.71
N ILE A 26 -1.93 -8.67 -2.33
CA ILE A 26 -1.54 -7.60 -3.25
C ILE A 26 -1.56 -6.29 -2.49
N ILE A 27 -0.42 -5.62 -2.52
CA ILE A 27 -0.24 -4.31 -1.92
C ILE A 27 -0.11 -3.31 -3.06
N LEU A 28 -0.71 -2.14 -2.88
CA LEU A 28 -0.65 -1.06 -3.85
C LEU A 28 0.47 -0.07 -3.50
N ASP A 29 0.93 0.62 -4.53
CA ASP A 29 1.72 1.85 -4.46
C ASP A 29 1.18 2.77 -5.57
N THR A 30 1.71 3.99 -5.69
CA THR A 30 1.43 4.86 -6.83
C THR A 30 1.74 4.18 -8.16
N TRP A 31 0.94 4.48 -9.19
CA TRP A 31 1.07 3.90 -10.52
C TRP A 31 2.46 4.08 -11.15
N SER A 32 3.07 5.25 -10.96
CA SER A 32 4.40 5.57 -11.51
C SER A 32 5.57 5.36 -10.55
N PHE A 33 5.37 4.69 -9.41
CA PHE A 33 6.42 4.46 -8.42
C PHE A 33 7.08 5.77 -7.94
N SER A 34 6.22 6.71 -7.58
CA SER A 34 6.52 8.11 -7.25
C SER A 34 6.22 8.41 -5.79
N LEU A 35 6.90 9.41 -5.22
CA LEU A 35 6.70 9.78 -3.83
C LEU A 35 5.35 10.48 -3.65
N ALA A 36 4.42 9.83 -2.97
CA ALA A 36 3.10 10.39 -2.67
C ALA A 36 3.16 11.75 -1.94
N SER A 37 4.26 11.99 -1.21
CA SER A 37 4.57 13.25 -0.55
C SER A 37 4.74 14.45 -1.47
N MET A 38 5.03 14.20 -2.75
CA MET A 38 5.27 15.23 -3.76
C MET A 38 4.04 15.48 -4.64
N HIS A 39 2.93 14.79 -4.38
CA HIS A 39 1.71 14.91 -5.14
C HIS A 39 0.71 15.85 -4.48
N THR A 40 -0.05 16.57 -5.29
CA THR A 40 -1.35 17.10 -4.90
C THR A 40 -2.33 15.95 -4.65
N GLU A 41 -3.44 16.23 -3.94
CA GLU A 41 -4.51 15.23 -3.73
C GLU A 41 -5.03 14.65 -5.05
N ASN A 42 -5.25 15.48 -6.07
CA ASN A 42 -5.74 15.02 -7.37
C ASN A 42 -4.74 14.12 -8.10
N GLU A 43 -3.45 14.44 -8.02
CA GLU A 43 -2.39 13.59 -8.59
C GLU A 43 -2.31 12.25 -7.85
N PHE A 44 -2.43 12.27 -6.53
CA PHE A 44 -2.48 11.05 -5.73
C PHE A 44 -3.70 10.19 -6.08
N ASP A 45 -4.90 10.77 -6.12
CA ASP A 45 -6.14 10.06 -6.45
C ASP A 45 -6.09 9.46 -7.87
N LEU A 46 -5.51 10.18 -8.84
CA LEU A 46 -5.28 9.66 -10.19
C LEU A 46 -4.31 8.46 -10.17
N GLN A 47 -3.16 8.60 -9.51
CA GLN A 47 -2.15 7.55 -9.40
C GLN A 47 -2.71 6.30 -8.71
N HIS A 48 -3.47 6.49 -7.64
CA HIS A 48 -4.13 5.44 -6.89
C HIS A 48 -5.18 4.70 -7.74
N SER A 49 -6.07 5.43 -8.41
CA SER A 49 -7.13 4.84 -9.23
C SER A 49 -6.58 4.02 -10.42
N LEU A 50 -5.51 4.49 -11.07
CA LEU A 50 -4.83 3.75 -12.13
C LEU A 50 -4.22 2.43 -11.61
N ALA A 51 -3.52 2.49 -10.47
CA ALA A 51 -2.92 1.32 -9.84
C ALA A 51 -3.98 0.29 -9.43
N VAL A 52 -5.02 0.72 -8.70
CA VAL A 52 -6.11 -0.16 -8.27
C VAL A 52 -6.82 -0.80 -9.45
N THR A 53 -7.15 -0.01 -10.48
CA THR A 53 -7.82 -0.53 -11.68
C THR A 53 -6.98 -1.63 -12.31
N ARG A 54 -5.68 -1.38 -12.53
CA ARG A 54 -4.85 -2.39 -13.19
C ARG A 54 -4.62 -3.63 -12.34
N LEU A 55 -4.42 -3.48 -11.02
CA LEU A 55 -4.24 -4.63 -10.13
C LEU A 55 -5.51 -5.48 -10.08
N ARG A 56 -6.68 -4.85 -10.00
CA ARG A 56 -7.97 -5.53 -10.06
C ARG A 56 -8.17 -6.28 -11.37
N ASP A 57 -7.82 -5.67 -12.51
CA ASP A 57 -7.96 -6.31 -13.82
C ASP A 57 -7.02 -7.52 -13.99
N VAL A 58 -5.84 -7.50 -13.38
CA VAL A 58 -4.84 -8.57 -13.53
C VAL A 58 -5.06 -9.72 -12.54
N PHE A 59 -5.52 -9.40 -11.34
CA PHE A 59 -5.54 -10.35 -10.22
C PHE A 59 -6.94 -10.59 -9.64
N GLU A 60 -7.98 -9.93 -10.16
CA GLU A 60 -9.37 -10.06 -9.72
C GLU A 60 -9.56 -9.79 -8.22
N ARG A 61 -8.70 -8.94 -7.65
CA ARG A 61 -8.68 -8.56 -6.24
C ARG A 61 -8.47 -7.07 -6.08
N THR A 62 -9.13 -6.49 -5.09
CA THR A 62 -8.89 -5.11 -4.67
C THR A 62 -7.78 -5.09 -3.62
N PRO A 63 -6.66 -4.39 -3.84
CA PRO A 63 -5.63 -4.26 -2.82
C PRO A 63 -6.14 -3.43 -1.65
N GLU A 64 -5.90 -3.89 -0.43
CA GLU A 64 -6.32 -3.20 0.80
C GLU A 64 -5.13 -2.56 1.55
N GLY A 65 -3.91 -2.93 1.16
CA GLY A 65 -2.67 -2.42 1.72
C GLY A 65 -1.99 -1.40 0.83
N TYR A 66 -1.34 -0.40 1.43
CA TYR A 66 -0.52 0.58 0.73
C TYR A 66 0.94 0.51 1.20
N PHE A 67 1.87 0.49 0.26
CA PHE A 67 3.30 0.67 0.52
C PHE A 67 3.72 2.03 -0.04
N PRO A 68 4.08 3.01 0.81
CA PRO A 68 4.63 4.27 0.32
C PRO A 68 6.00 4.04 -0.27
N GLN A 69 6.21 4.54 -1.49
CA GLN A 69 7.50 4.45 -2.14
C GLN A 69 8.64 5.04 -1.28
N GLU A 70 9.76 4.33 -1.19
CA GLU A 70 10.90 4.60 -0.27
C GLU A 70 10.52 4.66 1.22
N GLY A 71 9.31 4.21 1.57
CA GLY A 71 8.64 4.49 2.83
C GLY A 71 8.52 5.99 3.14
N ALA A 72 8.65 6.84 2.12
CA ALA A 72 8.47 8.28 2.20
C ALA A 72 6.98 8.57 2.31
N TYR A 73 6.48 8.45 3.53
CA TYR A 73 5.09 8.71 3.83
C TYR A 73 4.90 10.19 4.16
N HIS A 74 4.24 10.91 3.26
CA HIS A 74 3.64 12.22 3.56
C HIS A 74 2.41 12.50 2.68
N PRO A 75 1.38 11.66 2.77
CA PRO A 75 0.01 12.17 2.76
C PRO A 75 -0.69 11.99 4.11
N SER A 76 -1.79 12.71 4.33
CA SER A 76 -2.64 12.50 5.50
C SER A 76 -3.23 11.08 5.46
N PRO A 77 -3.28 10.32 6.57
CA PRO A 77 -4.02 9.06 6.67
C PRO A 77 -5.45 9.14 6.12
N TYR A 78 -6.01 10.35 6.07
CA TYR A 78 -7.27 10.69 5.40
C TYR A 78 -7.30 10.31 3.91
N LEU A 79 -6.24 10.60 3.14
CA LEU A 79 -6.23 10.32 1.69
C LEU A 79 -6.23 8.81 1.41
N LEU A 80 -5.60 8.04 2.28
CA LEU A 80 -5.60 6.58 2.19
C LEU A 80 -6.95 5.98 2.58
N SER A 81 -7.54 6.45 3.68
CA SER A 81 -8.85 5.96 4.13
C SER A 81 -9.97 6.32 3.15
N LYS A 82 -9.94 7.54 2.56
CA LYS A 82 -10.84 7.96 1.47
C LYS A 82 -10.78 6.98 0.28
N ASN A 83 -9.61 6.41 0.02
CA ASN A 83 -9.34 5.51 -1.10
C ASN A 83 -9.43 4.02 -0.73
N ALA A 84 -10.11 3.68 0.37
CA ALA A 84 -10.35 2.32 0.86
C ALA A 84 -9.09 1.52 1.22
N VAL A 85 -7.97 2.20 1.50
CA VAL A 85 -6.78 1.57 2.07
C VAL A 85 -7.00 1.31 3.56
N LYS A 86 -6.76 0.07 3.99
CA LYS A 86 -6.98 -0.39 5.37
C LYS A 86 -5.71 -0.45 6.20
N PHE A 87 -4.55 -0.65 5.58
CA PHE A 87 -3.29 -0.74 6.30
C PHE A 87 -2.10 -0.21 5.48
N LEU A 88 -1.08 0.23 6.19
CA LEU A 88 0.18 0.71 5.64
C LEU A 88 1.30 -0.29 5.94
N LEU A 89 2.13 -0.57 4.93
CA LEU A 89 3.41 -1.23 5.15
C LEU A 89 4.50 -0.17 5.26
N LEU A 90 5.15 -0.11 6.42
CA LEU A 90 6.27 0.78 6.69
C LEU A 90 7.47 -0.05 7.14
N SER A 91 8.68 0.47 6.91
CA SER A 91 9.87 -0.11 7.54
C SER A 91 9.81 0.07 9.06
N TYR A 92 10.52 -0.78 9.80
CA TYR A 92 10.57 -0.70 11.27
C TYR A 92 10.92 0.71 11.78
N PHE A 93 11.91 1.37 11.19
CA PHE A 93 12.33 2.71 11.57
C PHE A 93 11.25 3.76 11.31
N GLN A 94 10.56 3.66 10.17
CA GLN A 94 9.46 4.56 9.82
C GLN A 94 8.25 4.36 10.72
N THR A 95 7.93 3.11 11.10
CA THR A 95 6.87 2.81 12.06
C THR A 95 7.15 3.48 13.41
N ARG A 96 8.40 3.43 13.90
CA ARG A 96 8.79 4.08 15.16
C ARG A 96 8.59 5.61 15.13
N GLU A 97 8.95 6.23 14.02
CA GLU A 97 8.78 7.69 13.85
C GLU A 97 7.30 8.07 13.67
N PHE A 98 6.54 7.27 12.94
CA PHE A 98 5.09 7.43 12.79
C PHE A 98 4.37 7.31 14.14
N GLU A 99 4.69 6.27 14.92
CA GLU A 99 4.20 6.07 16.28
C GLU A 99 4.52 7.26 17.18
N ARG A 100 5.76 7.78 17.14
CA ARG A 100 6.16 8.97 17.93
C ARG A 100 5.32 10.19 17.57
N ARG A 101 5.11 10.44 16.28
CA ARG A 101 4.32 11.58 15.80
C ARG A 101 2.84 11.45 16.17
N ILE A 102 2.26 10.26 16.03
CA ILE A 102 0.85 10.01 16.38
C ILE A 102 0.63 10.01 17.89
N ALA A 103 1.47 9.31 18.66
CA ALA A 103 1.36 9.26 20.12
C ALA A 103 1.53 10.66 20.75
N GLY A 104 2.40 11.50 20.19
CA GLY A 104 2.55 12.90 20.60
C GLY A 104 1.34 13.78 20.26
N THR A 105 0.49 13.37 19.31
CA THR A 105 -0.64 14.17 18.82
C THR A 105 -2.00 13.68 19.38
N LEU A 106 -2.13 12.40 19.75
CA LEU A 106 -3.43 11.79 20.07
C LEU A 106 -3.50 11.01 21.40
N GLY A 107 -2.43 10.93 22.19
CA GLY A 107 -2.52 10.37 23.56
C GLY A 107 -2.99 8.91 23.66
N PHE A 108 -2.73 8.08 22.64
CA PHE A 108 -3.12 6.66 22.65
C PHE A 108 -2.04 5.74 23.25
N THR A 109 -2.51 4.73 24.00
CA THR A 109 -1.69 3.64 24.56
C THR A 109 -1.45 2.54 23.52
N LEU A 110 -0.18 2.19 23.32
CA LEU A 110 0.30 1.23 22.33
C LEU A 110 0.08 -0.23 22.77
N LEU A 111 -0.59 -1.06 21.96
CA LEU A 111 -0.53 -2.52 22.08
C LEU A 111 0.58 -3.07 21.18
N ARG A 112 1.70 -3.46 21.78
CA ARG A 112 2.81 -4.13 21.08
C ARG A 112 2.43 -5.59 20.80
N ALA A 113 2.23 -5.94 19.54
CA ALA A 113 2.17 -7.32 19.10
C ALA A 113 3.50 -7.70 18.44
N THR A 114 4.03 -8.88 18.76
CA THR A 114 5.29 -9.47 18.29
C THR A 114 5.24 -9.98 16.83
N SER A 115 4.43 -9.35 15.98
CA SER A 115 4.18 -9.71 14.58
C SER A 115 3.80 -8.43 13.80
N PRO A 116 3.91 -8.39 12.45
CA PRO A 116 3.86 -7.12 11.70
C PRO A 116 2.64 -6.29 12.08
N LEU A 117 2.93 -5.06 12.53
CA LEU A 117 1.95 -4.13 13.08
C LEU A 117 0.84 -3.87 12.07
N LYS A 118 -0.36 -4.34 12.37
CA LYS A 118 -1.59 -3.78 11.82
C LYS A 118 -1.85 -2.47 12.54
N CYS A 119 -1.48 -1.36 11.92
CA CYS A 119 -1.96 -0.05 12.34
C CYS A 119 -3.37 0.11 11.78
N LEU A 120 -4.39 -0.09 12.64
CA LEU A 120 -5.77 0.20 12.29
C LEU A 120 -6.00 1.70 12.47
N LEU A 121 -6.47 2.35 11.40
CA LEU A 121 -6.91 3.75 11.40
C LEU A 121 -8.30 3.88 12.05
#